data_AF-A0A517E093-F1
#
_entry.id   AF-A0A517E093-F1
#
_cell.length_a   1.000
_cell.length_b   1.000
_cell.length_c   1.000
_cell.angle_alpha   90.00
_cell.angle_beta   90.00
_cell.angle_gamma   90.00
#
_symmetry.space_group_name_H-M   'P 1'
#
loop_
_entity.id
_entity.type
_entity.pdbx_description
1 polymer ?
#
loop_
_entity_poly.entity_id
_entity_poly.type
_entity_poly.pdbx_seq_one_letter_code
_entity_poly.pdbx_strand_id
1 'polypeptide(L)'
;MKDESNRFNRENQPVLILKSKPVGVKEKEREGVFVNGFICQNCGLHFNLFSWKANRHRSDNTYCPECGNKGSFIHYRKVLSTKRVRDDNSNDEIFRNVPLEGSQLMPDSIVIPKQNDSY
;
A
#
# COMPACT_ATOMS: atom_id res chain seq x y z
N MET A 1 -25.04 5.53 45.05
CA MET A 1 -26.02 5.70 43.96
C MET A 1 -25.42 6.73 43.02
N LYS A 2 -24.71 6.26 41.99
CA LYS A 2 -25.18 6.23 40.58
C LYS A 2 -25.41 7.65 40.04
N ASP A 3 -24.47 8.11 39.22
CA ASP A 3 -24.83 8.41 37.83
C ASP A 3 -23.60 8.30 36.92
N GLU A 4 -23.54 7.14 36.27
CA GLU A 4 -22.84 6.90 35.02
C GLU A 4 -23.64 7.58 33.90
N SER A 5 -23.08 8.58 33.21
CA SER A 5 -23.44 8.85 31.81
C SER A 5 -22.60 10.01 31.26
N ASN A 6 -21.53 9.65 30.56
CA ASN A 6 -21.16 10.17 29.24
C ASN A 6 -19.72 9.79 28.89
N ARG A 7 -19.47 8.48 28.77
CA ARG A 7 -18.42 7.99 27.88
C ARG A 7 -18.97 8.09 26.46
N PHE A 8 -18.82 9.26 25.84
CA PHE A 8 -19.11 9.41 24.42
C PHE A 8 -18.15 8.52 23.63
N ASN A 9 -18.72 7.47 23.03
CA ASN A 9 -18.10 6.57 22.07
C ASN A 9 -17.35 7.36 20.99
N ARG A 10 -16.01 7.28 21.02
CA ARG A 10 -15.10 7.81 19.98
C ARG A 10 -14.74 6.77 18.91
N GLU A 11 -15.59 5.76 18.69
CA GLU A 11 -15.21 4.58 17.89
C GLU A 11 -15.58 4.62 16.40
N ASN A 12 -16.23 5.68 15.89
CA ASN A 12 -16.69 5.69 14.48
C ASN A 12 -16.30 6.96 13.69
N GLN A 13 -15.12 7.54 13.94
CA GLN A 13 -14.62 8.53 12.98
C GLN A 13 -13.80 7.83 11.88
N PRO A 14 -14.24 7.89 10.60
CA PRO A 14 -13.42 7.43 9.50
C PRO A 14 -12.13 8.25 9.50
N VAL A 15 -11.01 7.61 9.80
CA VAL A 15 -9.70 8.23 9.66
C VAL A 15 -9.57 8.64 8.21
N LEU A 16 -9.51 9.94 7.95
CA LEU A 16 -9.27 10.48 6.61
C LEU A 16 -7.84 10.10 6.18
N ILE A 17 -7.67 8.87 5.65
CA ILE A 17 -6.43 8.37 5.01
C ILE A 17 -6.06 9.26 3.79
N LEU A 18 -6.92 10.20 3.40
CA LEU A 18 -6.69 11.20 2.36
C LEU A 18 -5.47 12.11 2.59
N LYS A 19 -4.94 12.24 3.81
CA LYS A 19 -3.81 13.16 4.10
C LYS A 19 -2.45 12.49 4.31
N SER A 20 -2.36 11.16 4.39
CA SER A 20 -1.05 10.50 4.44
C SER A 20 -0.43 10.50 3.04
N LYS A 21 0.39 11.51 2.74
CA LYS A 21 1.27 11.43 1.56
C LYS A 21 2.11 10.16 1.72
N PRO A 22 2.04 9.18 0.79
CA PRO A 22 2.76 7.93 0.95
C PRO A 22 4.25 8.22 1.13
N VAL A 23 4.85 7.64 2.17
CA VAL A 23 6.30 7.66 2.42
C VAL A 23 6.91 6.71 1.38
N GLY A 24 7.16 7.26 0.19
CA GLY A 24 7.47 6.50 -1.01
C GLY A 24 8.86 6.78 -1.58
N VAL A 25 9.08 6.24 -2.79
CA VAL A 25 10.22 6.59 -3.63
C VAL A 25 10.18 8.11 -3.92
N LYS A 26 11.29 8.82 -3.67
CA LYS A 26 11.43 10.25 -3.98
C LYS A 26 11.10 10.48 -5.45
N GLU A 27 10.44 11.59 -5.77
CA GLU A 27 9.94 11.85 -7.14
C GLU A 27 11.04 11.72 -8.21
N LYS A 28 12.23 12.26 -7.94
CA LYS A 28 13.41 12.15 -8.81
C LYS A 28 13.89 10.72 -9.08
N GLU A 29 13.51 9.77 -8.24
CA GLU A 29 13.89 8.35 -8.33
C GLU A 29 12.77 7.47 -8.90
N ARG A 30 11.62 8.05 -9.23
CA ARG A 30 10.51 7.30 -9.82
C ARG A 30 10.80 7.01 -11.28
N GLU A 31 10.47 5.79 -11.70
CA GLU A 31 10.64 5.31 -13.06
C GLU A 31 9.28 5.22 -13.79
N GLY A 32 8.18 5.23 -13.05
CA GLY A 32 6.83 4.99 -13.54
C GLY A 32 5.95 4.43 -12.41
N VAL A 33 4.85 3.79 -12.77
CA VAL A 33 4.02 2.98 -11.88
C VAL A 33 3.98 1.56 -12.42
N PHE A 34 4.35 0.60 -11.59
CA PHE A 34 4.45 -0.81 -11.94
C PHE A 34 3.67 -1.66 -10.95
N VAL A 35 3.07 -2.73 -11.45
CA VAL A 35 2.55 -3.83 -10.63
C VAL A 35 3.34 -5.09 -10.91
N ASN A 36 3.78 -5.76 -9.85
CA ASN A 36 4.44 -7.06 -9.88
C ASN A 36 3.50 -8.08 -9.25
N GLY A 37 2.97 -9.00 -10.04
CA GLY A 37 2.12 -10.08 -9.58
C GLY A 37 2.93 -11.33 -9.34
N PHE A 38 2.72 -11.97 -8.20
CA PHE A 38 3.43 -13.18 -7.80
C PHE A 38 2.43 -14.28 -7.46
N ILE A 39 2.73 -15.49 -7.94
CA ILE A 39 2.08 -16.73 -7.52
C ILE A 39 3.13 -17.60 -6.85
N CYS A 40 3.03 -17.77 -5.53
CA CYS A 40 3.94 -18.61 -4.77
C CYS A 40 3.78 -20.07 -5.16
N GLN A 41 4.84 -20.71 -5.64
CA GLN A 41 4.81 -22.13 -6.03
C GLN A 41 4.86 -23.08 -4.83
N ASN A 42 5.11 -22.58 -3.62
CA ASN A 42 5.14 -23.40 -2.40
C ASN A 42 3.78 -23.48 -1.69
N CYS A 43 3.10 -22.34 -1.50
CA CYS A 43 1.83 -22.29 -0.78
C CYS A 43 0.63 -21.88 -1.65
N GLY A 44 0.87 -21.45 -2.89
CA GLY A 44 -0.20 -21.03 -3.79
C GLY A 44 -0.75 -19.62 -3.53
N LEU A 45 -0.14 -18.81 -2.66
CA LEU A 45 -0.58 -17.43 -2.45
C LEU A 45 -0.40 -16.57 -3.72
N HIS A 46 -1.44 -15.81 -4.08
CA HIS A 46 -1.42 -14.78 -5.11
C HIS A 46 -1.37 -13.41 -4.47
N PHE A 47 -0.43 -12.55 -4.87
CA PHE A 47 -0.37 -11.18 -4.38
C PHE A 47 0.25 -10.24 -5.40
N ASN A 48 -0.16 -8.96 -5.33
CA ASN A 48 0.35 -7.89 -6.18
C ASN A 48 1.14 -6.89 -5.33
N LEU A 49 2.33 -6.51 -5.83
CA LEU A 49 3.14 -5.44 -5.27
C LEU A 49 3.20 -4.26 -6.24
N PHE A 50 2.70 -3.12 -5.81
CA PHE A 50 2.75 -1.87 -6.55
C PHE A 50 3.98 -1.07 -6.17
N SER A 51 4.71 -0.53 -7.17
CA SER A 51 5.95 0.20 -6.94
C SER A 51 6.20 1.28 -7.99
N TRP A 52 6.94 2.32 -7.61
CA TRP A 52 7.41 3.34 -8.57
C TRP A 52 8.73 2.97 -9.27
N LYS A 53 9.30 1.79 -8.98
CA LYS A 53 10.54 1.28 -9.59
C LYS A 53 10.30 -0.07 -10.25
N ALA A 54 10.77 -0.24 -11.47
CA ALA A 54 10.46 -1.39 -12.33
C ALA A 54 11.04 -2.71 -11.82
N ASN A 55 12.19 -2.66 -11.14
CA ASN A 55 12.96 -3.83 -10.74
C ASN A 55 13.16 -3.93 -9.22
N ARG A 56 12.36 -3.20 -8.43
CA ARG A 56 12.45 -3.26 -6.96
C ARG A 56 12.00 -4.61 -6.40
N HIS A 57 11.09 -5.29 -7.09
CA HIS A 57 10.54 -6.57 -6.68
C HIS A 57 10.72 -7.60 -7.80
N ARG A 58 11.46 -8.65 -7.49
CA ARG A 58 11.78 -9.80 -8.36
C ARG A 58 11.65 -11.08 -7.57
N SER A 59 11.51 -12.21 -8.24
CA SER A 59 11.40 -13.52 -7.58
C SER A 59 12.57 -13.84 -6.63
N ASP A 60 13.78 -13.35 -6.94
CA ASP A 60 15.00 -13.60 -6.16
C ASP A 60 15.10 -12.79 -4.85
N ASN A 61 14.38 -11.68 -4.75
CA ASN A 61 14.47 -10.73 -3.64
C ASN A 61 13.13 -10.46 -2.92
N THR A 62 12.04 -11.07 -3.38
CA THR A 62 10.71 -10.97 -2.77
C THR A 62 10.45 -12.21 -1.94
N TYR A 63 9.90 -12.03 -0.73
CA TYR A 63 9.51 -13.11 0.17
C TYR A 63 8.00 -13.29 0.12
N CYS A 64 7.52 -14.53 0.20
CA CYS A 64 6.09 -14.82 0.26
C CYS A 64 5.53 -14.34 1.61
N PRO A 65 4.51 -13.47 1.64
CA PRO A 65 3.92 -12.97 2.88
C PRO A 65 3.30 -14.07 3.76
N GLU A 66 2.86 -15.18 3.16
CA GLU A 66 2.21 -16.27 3.87
C GLU A 66 3.21 -17.31 4.39
N CYS A 67 4.08 -17.85 3.51
CA CYS A 67 4.97 -18.96 3.88
C CYS A 67 6.44 -18.55 4.11
N GLY A 68 6.80 -17.28 3.90
CA GLY A 68 8.16 -16.77 4.12
C GLY A 68 9.23 -17.24 3.12
N ASN A 69 8.89 -18.09 2.14
CA ASN A 69 9.86 -18.59 1.15
C ASN A 69 10.15 -17.55 0.06
N LYS A 70 11.38 -17.55 -0.48
CA LYS A 70 11.80 -16.73 -1.63
C LYS A 70 12.12 -17.59 -2.85
N GLY A 71 12.26 -16.96 -4.02
CA GLY A 71 12.80 -17.61 -5.22
C GLY A 71 11.82 -18.50 -6.00
N SER A 72 10.71 -18.92 -5.40
CA SER A 72 9.77 -19.88 -5.99
C SER A 72 8.45 -19.20 -6.39
N PHE A 73 8.49 -18.32 -7.38
CA PHE A 73 7.31 -17.59 -7.88
C PHE A 73 7.16 -17.68 -9.39
N ILE A 74 5.92 -17.82 -9.86
CA ILE A 74 5.56 -17.32 -11.20
C ILE A 74 5.37 -15.81 -11.05
N HIS A 75 6.20 -15.04 -11.77
CA HIS A 75 6.28 -13.58 -11.63
C HIS A 75 5.82 -12.89 -12.92
N TYR A 76 4.83 -12.02 -12.79
CA TYR A 76 4.31 -11.16 -13.84
C TYR A 76 4.62 -9.70 -13.52
N ARG A 77 4.81 -8.88 -14.55
CA ARG A 77 4.95 -7.44 -14.42
C ARG A 77 4.14 -6.71 -15.46
N LYS A 78 3.43 -5.66 -15.04
CA LYS A 78 2.76 -4.71 -15.94
C LYS A 78 3.19 -3.28 -15.60
N VAL A 79 3.45 -2.49 -16.63
CA VAL A 79 3.61 -1.04 -16.53
C VAL A 79 2.21 -0.44 -16.54
N LEU A 80 1.83 0.26 -15.49
CA LEU A 80 0.57 1.00 -15.42
C LEU A 80 0.76 2.40 -16.00
N SER A 81 1.86 3.07 -15.65
CA SER A 81 2.20 4.39 -16.16
C SER A 81 3.71 4.55 -16.31
N THR A 82 4.14 5.35 -17.28
CA THR A 82 5.55 5.78 -17.44
C THR A 82 5.80 7.16 -16.82
N LYS A 83 4.76 7.81 -16.27
CA LYS A 83 4.89 9.11 -15.61
C LYS A 83 5.69 8.97 -14.32
N ARG A 84 6.71 9.82 -14.17
CA ARG A 84 7.57 9.86 -12.97
C ARG A 84 7.00 10.78 -11.90
N VAL A 85 6.13 11.70 -12.28
CA VAL A 85 5.42 12.60 -11.38
C VAL A 85 4.07 12.00 -10.99
N ARG A 86 3.60 12.34 -9.80
CA ARG A 86 2.25 11.97 -9.35
C ARG A 86 1.22 12.65 -10.24
N ASP A 87 0.27 11.88 -10.74
CA ASP A 87 -0.87 12.39 -11.50
C ASP A 87 -2.19 12.02 -10.82
N ASP A 88 -2.75 12.97 -10.07
CA ASP A 88 -4.01 12.75 -9.34
C ASP A 88 -5.21 12.46 -10.25
N ASN A 89 -5.13 12.79 -11.54
CA ASN A 89 -6.20 12.55 -12.52
C ASN A 89 -6.02 11.21 -13.27
N SER A 90 -4.91 10.50 -13.04
CA SER A 90 -4.65 9.21 -13.67
C SER A 90 -5.30 8.06 -12.90
N ASN A 91 -5.87 7.12 -13.65
CA ASN A 91 -6.32 5.83 -13.11
C ASN A 91 -5.15 4.85 -12.86
N ASP A 92 -3.97 5.16 -13.40
CA ASP A 92 -2.80 4.28 -13.39
C ASP A 92 -1.88 4.49 -12.17
N GLU A 93 -2.35 5.20 -11.14
CA GLU A 93 -1.58 5.51 -9.94
C GLU A 93 -1.73 4.46 -8.83
N ILE A 94 -0.66 4.26 -8.05
CA ILE A 94 -0.62 3.24 -6.98
C ILE A 94 -1.72 3.46 -5.93
N PHE A 95 -1.98 4.72 -5.56
CA PHE A 95 -2.98 5.08 -4.54
C PHE A 95 -4.43 4.89 -4.99
N ARG A 96 -4.66 4.54 -6.25
CA ARG A 96 -5.99 4.10 -6.74
C ARG A 96 -6.24 2.61 -6.51
N ASN A 97 -5.17 1.84 -6.28
CA ASN A 97 -5.24 0.39 -6.11
C ASN A 97 -5.29 -0.04 -4.64
N VAL A 98 -4.87 0.83 -3.72
CA VAL A 98 -4.94 0.62 -2.27
C VAL A 98 -5.36 1.93 -1.58
N PRO A 99 -6.50 1.97 -0.86
CA PRO A 99 -7.46 0.88 -0.70
C PRO A 99 -8.16 0.55 -2.03
N LEU A 100 -8.50 -0.74 -2.24
CA LEU A 100 -9.37 -1.15 -3.33
C LEU A 100 -10.79 -0.63 -3.07
N GLU A 101 -11.54 -0.26 -4.10
CA GLU A 101 -12.92 0.16 -3.94
C GLU A 101 -13.75 -0.88 -3.17
N GLY A 102 -14.50 -0.41 -2.17
CA GLY A 102 -15.29 -1.27 -1.28
C GLY A 102 -14.51 -1.95 -0.15
N SER A 103 -13.18 -1.82 -0.09
CA SER A 103 -12.39 -2.35 1.02
C SER A 103 -12.54 -1.53 2.30
N GLN A 104 -12.37 -2.21 3.45
CA GLN A 104 -12.49 -1.61 4.77
C GLN A 104 -11.12 -1.50 5.43
N LEU A 105 -10.92 -0.44 6.22
CA LEU A 105 -9.72 -0.33 7.06
C LEU A 105 -9.85 -1.32 8.22
N MET A 106 -8.86 -2.19 8.38
CA MET A 106 -8.87 -3.21 9.43
C MET A 106 -8.48 -2.63 10.80
N PRO A 107 -9.05 -3.12 11.93
CA PRO A 107 -8.80 -2.56 13.27
C PRO A 107 -7.34 -2.63 13.76
N ASP A 108 -6.53 -3.50 13.17
CA ASP A 108 -5.10 -3.68 13.43
C ASP A 108 -4.21 -2.70 12.64
N SER A 109 -4.80 -1.78 11.89
CA SER A 109 -4.08 -0.77 11.11
C SER A 109 -3.45 0.31 12.00
N ILE A 110 -2.17 0.61 11.78
CA ILE A 110 -1.45 1.71 12.44
C ILE A 110 -1.28 2.88 11.46
N VAL A 111 -1.85 4.04 11.77
CA VAL A 111 -1.69 5.28 10.99
C VAL A 111 -0.71 6.21 11.71
N ILE A 112 0.48 6.39 11.15
CA ILE A 112 1.50 7.29 11.71
C ILE A 112 1.22 8.71 11.20
N PRO A 113 0.86 9.68 12.07
CA PRO A 113 0.70 11.08 11.65
C PRO A 113 2.06 11.67 11.25
N LYS A 114 2.06 12.54 10.23
CA LYS A 114 3.25 13.34 9.94
C LYS A 114 3.53 14.25 11.12
N GLN A 115 4.72 14.16 11.71
CA GLN A 115 5.24 15.22 12.56
C GLN A 115 5.33 16.47 11.69
N ASN A 116 4.70 17.57 12.12
CA ASN A 116 4.97 18.87 11.54
C ASN A 116 6.43 19.18 11.90
N ASP A 117 7.29 19.32 10.91
CA ASP A 117 8.62 19.88 11.12
C ASP A 117 8.41 21.32 11.62
N SER A 118 8.52 21.50 12.94
CA SER A 118 8.63 22.81 13.58
C SER A 118 9.94 23.44 13.10
N TYR A 119 9.81 24.47 12.25
CA TYR A 119 10.88 25.39 11.88
C TYR A 119 11.20 26.33 13.04
#